data_AF-A0A2D6UWK5-F1
#
_entry.id   AF-A0A2D6UWK5-F1
#
_cell.length_a   1.000
_cell.length_b   1.000
_cell.length_c   1.000
_cell.angle_alpha   90.00
_cell.angle_beta   90.00
_cell.angle_gamma   90.00
#
_symmetry.space_group_name_H-M   'P 1'
#
loop_
_entity.id
_entity.type
_entity.pdbx_description
1 polymer ?
#
loop_
_entity_poly.entity_id
_entity_poly.type
_entity_poly.pdbx_seq_one_letter_code
_entity_poly.pdbx_strand_id
1 'polypeptide(L)'
;MMDKFQLLHIVAGIGWDPEIRGALTVLVGSLVLFGSVWLILNTNLGNRLGTLIALAGFFGWMLVMGIVWWIYGIGLTGDSPTWEPKEIIYGDLSESESDVQKLGADQITVTPATEIVNLYCPGLIDATVQVQRTRYVQQNVDLLLQYDAPKPYCTESLGEKLAVDSETLADTTREANDLLIADAERSGIEDSRILDDEALQSRIETVIDDQQRKLQQLTLSGLAALNATIIEDAQNDNLLAFNGWNLQSTSGAGEAIASADAFLLSDPASPFYNGTSGDFFILDTFQKGGKPKRSSDGVVDRVWNEIRNTVVFWHPTNTVVVTAAPTLDKEAVAGQAPPFPEINSNAQTVSVVMERNLGSLRLPAAITTIGSALAFIGLCYMLNIRERELRRRTEEWESSTAQ
;
A
#
# COMPACT_ATOMS: atom_id res chain seq x y z
N MET A 1 51.68 -21.96 -18.19
CA MET A 1 50.69 -22.52 -19.11
C MET A 1 49.57 -23.05 -18.23
N MET A 2 48.49 -22.27 -18.07
CA MET A 2 47.40 -22.63 -17.15
C MET A 2 46.60 -23.75 -17.78
N ASP A 3 46.41 -24.87 -17.07
CA ASP A 3 45.71 -26.03 -17.60
C ASP A 3 44.23 -25.70 -17.84
N LYS A 4 43.67 -26.24 -18.93
CA LYS A 4 42.30 -25.96 -19.40
C LYS A 4 41.26 -26.31 -18.34
N PHE A 5 41.54 -27.31 -17.51
CA PHE A 5 40.72 -27.71 -16.37
C PHE A 5 40.71 -26.68 -15.24
N GLN A 6 41.86 -26.08 -14.91
CA GLN A 6 41.92 -25.03 -13.89
C GLN A 6 41.20 -23.76 -14.33
N LEU A 7 41.29 -23.41 -15.62
CA LEU A 7 40.56 -22.27 -16.16
C LEU A 7 39.04 -22.47 -16.07
N LEU A 8 38.55 -23.69 -16.31
CA LEU A 8 37.14 -24.04 -16.24
C LEU A 8 36.60 -23.97 -14.79
N HIS A 9 37.39 -24.43 -13.81
CA HIS A 9 37.03 -24.33 -12.39
C HIS A 9 37.03 -22.90 -11.86
N ILE A 10 37.97 -22.06 -12.31
CA ILE A 10 38.00 -20.63 -11.95
C ILE A 10 36.77 -19.90 -12.52
N VAL A 11 36.43 -20.15 -13.79
CA VAL A 11 35.24 -19.55 -14.43
C VAL A 11 33.95 -20.05 -13.80
N ALA A 12 33.87 -21.33 -13.44
CA ALA A 12 32.72 -21.89 -12.72
C ALA A 12 32.57 -21.30 -11.31
N GLY A 13 33.67 -21.06 -10.59
CA GLY A 13 33.64 -20.42 -9.27
C GLY A 13 33.20 -18.96 -9.30
N ILE A 14 33.64 -18.19 -10.31
CA ILE A 14 33.22 -16.78 -10.52
C ILE A 14 31.72 -16.66 -10.84
N GLY A 15 31.12 -17.68 -11.45
CA GLY A 15 29.70 -17.68 -11.82
C GLY A 15 28.74 -17.87 -10.64
N TRP A 16 29.20 -18.54 -9.57
CA TRP A 16 28.36 -18.98 -8.44
C TRP A 16 28.28 -17.99 -7.29
N ASP A 17 29.34 -17.19 -7.03
CA ASP A 17 29.29 -16.15 -6.00
C ASP A 17 28.68 -14.85 -6.55
N PRO A 18 27.49 -14.41 -6.04
CA PRO A 18 26.82 -13.23 -6.55
C PRO A 18 27.63 -11.95 -6.32
N GLU A 19 28.44 -11.88 -5.26
CA GLU A 19 29.30 -10.73 -4.95
C GLU A 19 30.45 -10.58 -5.96
N ILE A 20 31.15 -11.68 -6.27
CA ILE A 20 32.28 -11.68 -7.20
C ILE A 20 31.79 -11.36 -8.61
N ARG A 21 30.66 -11.97 -9.01
CA ARG A 21 30.03 -11.71 -10.31
C ARG A 21 29.60 -10.25 -10.43
N GLY A 22 29.02 -9.67 -9.37
CA GLY A 22 28.65 -8.27 -9.31
C GLY A 22 29.86 -7.35 -9.51
N ALA A 23 30.91 -7.55 -8.72
CA ALA A 23 32.14 -6.75 -8.80
C ALA A 23 32.81 -6.84 -10.19
N LEU A 24 32.88 -8.05 -10.77
CA LEU A 24 33.48 -8.26 -12.08
C LEU A 24 32.65 -7.62 -13.20
N THR A 25 31.32 -7.65 -13.08
CA THR A 25 30.42 -6.97 -14.03
C THR A 25 30.62 -5.45 -13.99
N VAL A 26 30.74 -4.86 -12.80
CA VAL A 26 31.03 -3.42 -12.64
C VAL A 26 32.41 -3.06 -13.21
N LEU A 27 33.42 -3.90 -12.98
CA LEU A 27 34.78 -3.70 -13.48
C LEU A 27 34.80 -3.74 -15.02
N VAL A 28 34.20 -4.78 -15.62
CA VAL A 28 34.09 -4.89 -17.08
C VAL A 28 33.29 -3.72 -17.67
N GLY A 29 32.15 -3.37 -17.05
CA GLY A 29 31.35 -2.22 -17.47
C GLY A 29 32.15 -0.91 -17.43
N SER A 30 32.95 -0.70 -16.38
CA SER A 30 33.79 0.49 -16.23
C SER A 30 34.94 0.55 -17.24
N LEU A 31 35.60 -0.57 -17.51
CA LEU A 31 36.64 -0.68 -18.53
C LEU A 31 36.09 -0.46 -19.94
N VAL A 32 34.92 -1.02 -20.26
CA VAL A 32 34.31 -0.92 -21.59
C VAL A 32 33.74 0.48 -21.81
N LEU A 33 33.04 1.06 -20.83
CA LEU A 33 32.35 2.34 -21.02
C LEU A 33 33.30 3.53 -20.91
N PHE A 34 34.04 3.66 -19.81
CA PHE A 34 34.98 4.77 -19.60
C PHE A 34 36.36 4.46 -20.18
N GLY A 35 36.86 3.23 -19.97
CA GLY A 35 38.21 2.85 -20.37
C GLY A 35 38.42 2.86 -21.89
N SER A 36 37.43 2.48 -22.69
CA SER A 36 37.53 2.53 -24.16
C SER A 36 37.70 3.97 -24.67
N VAL A 37 36.88 4.90 -24.18
CA VAL A 37 36.95 6.33 -24.51
C VAL A 37 38.31 6.90 -24.07
N TRP A 38 38.79 6.53 -22.89
CA TRP A 38 40.10 6.94 -22.38
C TRP A 38 41.26 6.46 -23.27
N LEU A 39 41.27 5.19 -23.72
CA LEU A 39 42.30 4.66 -24.61
C LEU A 39 42.34 5.37 -25.97
N ILE A 40 41.18 5.64 -26.56
CA ILE A 40 41.07 6.36 -27.84
C ILE A 40 41.60 7.79 -27.68
N LEU A 41 41.20 8.50 -26.62
CA LEU A 41 41.63 9.88 -26.39
C LEU A 41 43.13 9.97 -26.10
N ASN A 42 43.71 9.03 -25.34
CA ASN A 42 45.14 9.05 -25.05
C ASN A 42 46.02 8.83 -26.29
N THR A 43 45.55 8.00 -27.23
CA THR A 43 46.29 7.72 -28.46
C THR A 43 46.36 8.94 -29.37
N ASN A 44 45.32 9.79 -29.37
CA ASN A 44 45.23 10.95 -30.26
C ASN A 44 45.71 12.27 -29.61
N LEU A 45 45.47 12.44 -28.31
CA LEU A 45 45.62 13.72 -27.61
C LEU A 45 46.69 13.71 -26.51
N GLY A 46 47.30 12.55 -26.26
CA GLY A 46 48.29 12.33 -25.21
C GLY A 46 47.67 12.13 -23.82
N ASN A 47 48.42 11.48 -22.93
CA ASN A 47 47.90 10.95 -21.66
C ASN A 47 47.27 12.01 -20.73
N ARG A 48 47.87 13.21 -20.65
CA ARG A 48 47.40 14.26 -19.73
C ARG A 48 46.05 14.85 -20.14
N LEU A 49 45.90 15.23 -21.42
CA LEU A 49 44.64 15.81 -21.91
C LEU A 49 43.59 14.72 -22.10
N GLY A 50 43.97 13.57 -22.66
CA GLY A 50 43.06 12.44 -22.84
C GLY A 50 42.40 12.01 -21.53
N THR A 51 43.17 11.95 -20.43
CA THR A 51 42.64 11.65 -19.10
C THR A 51 41.67 12.71 -18.58
N LEU A 52 41.99 14.01 -18.74
CA LEU A 52 41.10 15.10 -18.29
C LEU A 52 39.76 15.09 -19.04
N ILE A 53 39.78 14.90 -20.36
CA ILE A 53 38.57 14.86 -21.19
C ILE A 53 37.75 13.61 -20.89
N ALA A 54 38.39 12.44 -20.76
CA ALA A 54 37.69 11.22 -20.42
C ALA A 54 36.99 11.32 -19.06
N LEU A 55 37.70 11.83 -18.03
CA LEU A 55 37.11 12.01 -16.69
C LEU A 55 35.97 13.03 -16.71
N ALA A 56 36.12 14.13 -17.47
CA ALA A 56 35.04 15.10 -17.63
C ALA A 56 33.81 14.45 -18.29
N GLY A 57 34.00 13.65 -19.33
CA GLY A 57 32.92 12.90 -19.97
C GLY A 57 32.23 11.92 -19.01
N PHE A 58 33.00 11.18 -18.21
CA PHE A 58 32.47 10.24 -17.23
C PHE A 58 31.65 10.93 -16.13
N PHE A 59 32.20 11.98 -15.51
CA PHE A 59 31.47 12.72 -14.47
C PHE A 59 30.28 13.50 -15.03
N GLY A 60 30.34 13.96 -16.28
CA GLY A 60 29.20 14.56 -16.98
C GLY A 60 28.09 13.54 -17.23
N TRP A 61 28.44 12.31 -17.62
CA TRP A 61 27.47 11.22 -17.74
C TRP A 61 26.90 10.79 -16.39
N MET A 62 27.74 10.64 -15.36
CA MET A 62 27.31 10.33 -13.99
C MET A 62 26.40 11.42 -13.41
N LEU A 63 26.64 12.70 -13.74
CA LEU A 63 25.76 13.80 -13.37
C LEU A 63 24.37 13.64 -13.99
N VAL A 64 24.29 13.33 -15.28
CA VAL A 64 23.01 13.13 -15.99
C VAL A 64 22.26 11.94 -15.40
N MET A 65 22.94 10.80 -15.20
CA MET A 65 22.32 9.62 -14.57
C MET A 65 21.91 9.89 -13.12
N GLY A 66 22.75 10.61 -12.36
CA GLY A 66 22.44 11.02 -11.00
C GLY A 66 21.16 11.86 -10.92
N ILE A 67 20.96 12.81 -11.84
CA ILE A 67 19.72 13.60 -11.92
C ILE A 67 18.52 12.68 -12.19
N VAL A 68 18.63 11.74 -13.13
CA VAL A 68 17.55 10.77 -13.42
C VAL A 68 17.25 9.92 -12.19
N TRP A 69 18.27 9.36 -11.55
CA TRP A 69 18.13 8.54 -10.33
C TRP A 69 17.54 9.33 -9.16
N TRP A 70 17.91 10.60 -9.01
CA TRP A 70 17.39 11.46 -7.96
C TRP A 70 15.92 11.81 -8.18
N ILE A 71 15.53 12.16 -9.41
CA ILE A 71 14.13 12.49 -9.75
C ILE A 71 13.23 11.27 -9.58
N TYR A 72 13.59 10.16 -10.21
CA TYR A 72 12.75 8.97 -10.25
C TYR A 72 12.89 8.06 -9.02
N GLY A 73 13.94 8.25 -8.20
CA GLY A 73 14.22 7.36 -7.07
C GLY A 73 14.52 5.93 -7.51
N ILE A 74 15.26 5.77 -8.62
CA ILE A 74 15.68 4.47 -9.16
C ILE A 74 17.21 4.40 -9.21
N GLY A 75 17.78 3.18 -9.19
CA GLY A 75 19.24 2.98 -9.25
C GLY A 75 19.84 2.86 -7.84
N LEU A 76 20.72 3.80 -7.46
CA LEU A 76 21.30 3.82 -6.11
C LEU A 76 20.30 4.45 -5.12
N THR A 77 19.39 3.62 -4.63
CA THR A 77 18.34 4.01 -3.69
C THR A 77 18.73 3.67 -2.26
N GLY A 78 18.33 4.53 -1.33
CA GLY A 78 18.34 4.20 0.10
C GLY A 78 17.10 3.41 0.50
N ASP A 79 16.83 3.35 1.80
CA ASP A 79 15.70 2.59 2.34
C ASP A 79 14.36 3.15 1.84
N SER A 80 13.46 2.25 1.46
CA SER A 80 12.09 2.58 1.07
C SER A 80 11.27 3.00 2.29
N PRO A 81 10.27 3.86 2.11
CA PRO A 81 9.38 4.23 3.19
C PRO A 81 8.60 3.02 3.71
N THR A 82 8.50 2.87 5.02
CA THR A 82 7.80 1.77 5.70
C THR A 82 7.01 2.31 6.90
N TRP A 83 5.99 1.55 7.34
CA TRP A 83 5.27 1.87 8.57
C TRP A 83 6.00 1.24 9.75
N GLU A 84 6.38 2.06 10.73
CA GLU A 84 7.04 1.61 11.94
C GLU A 84 6.08 1.70 13.12
N PRO A 85 5.77 0.56 13.77
CA PRO A 85 5.00 0.55 15.01
C PRO A 85 5.71 1.34 16.11
N LYS A 86 4.94 2.19 16.78
CA LYS A 86 5.41 2.99 17.93
C LYS A 86 4.80 2.51 19.23
N GLU A 87 3.52 2.19 19.22
CA GLU A 87 2.78 1.80 20.43
C GLU A 87 1.56 0.93 20.12
N ILE A 88 1.17 0.14 21.12
CA ILE A 88 -0.07 -0.62 21.18
C ILE A 88 -0.95 0.03 22.24
N ILE A 89 -2.19 0.33 21.89
CA ILE A 89 -3.20 0.93 22.78
C ILE A 89 -4.32 -0.08 23.00
N TYR A 90 -4.78 -0.16 24.23
CA TYR A 90 -5.87 -1.02 24.63
C TYR A 90 -7.13 -0.18 24.87
N GLY A 91 -8.21 -0.47 24.14
CA GLY A 91 -9.52 0.17 24.33
C GLY A 91 -9.55 1.61 23.87
N ASP A 92 -9.71 2.55 24.82
CA ASP A 92 -9.86 3.96 24.47
C ASP A 92 -8.52 4.55 24.01
N LEU A 93 -8.55 5.19 22.84
CA LEU A 93 -7.43 5.89 22.23
C LEU A 93 -6.93 7.07 23.10
N SER A 94 -7.70 7.46 24.11
CA SER A 94 -7.36 8.55 25.03
C SER A 94 -6.28 8.23 26.06
N GLU A 95 -5.97 6.95 26.27
CA GLU A 95 -4.98 6.50 27.27
C GLU A 95 -3.52 6.49 26.74
N SER A 96 -3.27 6.95 25.53
CA SER A 96 -1.91 6.96 24.94
C SER A 96 -0.96 8.01 25.56
N GLU A 97 0.32 7.66 25.67
CA GLU A 97 1.42 8.53 26.13
C GLU A 97 2.10 9.33 25.00
N SER A 98 1.77 9.11 23.71
CA SER A 98 2.43 9.71 22.55
C SER A 98 1.69 10.94 21.97
N ASP A 99 2.06 11.44 20.77
CA ASP A 99 1.27 12.44 20.02
C ASP A 99 -0.18 11.99 19.75
N VAL A 100 -0.45 10.70 19.96
CA VAL A 100 -1.76 10.05 19.97
C VAL A 100 -2.55 10.35 21.24
N GLN A 101 -1.98 10.92 22.30
CA GLN A 101 -2.75 11.54 23.37
C GLN A 101 -3.68 12.67 22.83
N LYS A 102 -3.33 13.27 21.67
CA LYS A 102 -4.20 14.19 20.93
C LYS A 102 -5.35 13.47 20.20
N LEU A 103 -5.31 12.16 19.99
CA LEU A 103 -6.49 11.34 19.62
C LEU A 103 -7.50 11.28 20.76
N GLY A 104 -7.06 11.32 22.01
CA GLY A 104 -7.92 11.38 23.20
C GLY A 104 -8.45 12.77 23.54
N ALA A 105 -7.63 13.80 23.30
CA ALA A 105 -8.03 15.19 23.53
C ALA A 105 -9.14 15.64 22.55
N ASP A 106 -9.15 15.06 21.36
CA ASP A 106 -10.14 15.28 20.32
C ASP A 106 -10.99 14.01 20.14
N GLN A 107 -12.06 13.85 20.94
CA GLN A 107 -12.96 12.69 20.95
C GLN A 107 -13.38 12.23 19.54
N ILE A 108 -12.83 11.10 19.05
CA ILE A 108 -13.32 10.48 17.82
C ILE A 108 -14.64 9.79 18.13
N THR A 109 -15.74 10.36 17.64
CA THR A 109 -17.04 9.70 17.68
C THR A 109 -17.12 8.76 16.49
N VAL A 110 -17.16 7.46 16.74
CA VAL A 110 -17.28 6.42 15.72
C VAL A 110 -18.55 5.61 15.97
N THR A 111 -19.63 5.94 15.27
CA THR A 111 -20.81 5.07 15.22
C THR A 111 -20.53 3.87 14.30
N PRO A 112 -20.88 2.62 14.69
CA PRO A 112 -20.72 1.45 13.83
C PRO A 112 -21.38 1.63 12.45
N ALA A 113 -20.78 1.06 11.41
CA ALA A 113 -21.26 1.22 10.04
C ALA A 113 -22.72 0.72 9.86
N THR A 114 -23.06 -0.40 10.50
CA THR A 114 -24.40 -0.98 10.46
C THR A 114 -25.46 -0.08 11.09
N GLU A 115 -25.12 0.62 12.18
CA GLU A 115 -26.01 1.58 12.84
C GLU A 115 -26.26 2.80 11.94
N ILE A 116 -25.22 3.30 11.26
CA ILE A 116 -25.35 4.39 10.27
C ILE A 116 -26.27 3.97 9.12
N VAL A 117 -26.11 2.76 8.60
CA VAL A 117 -26.97 2.24 7.53
C VAL A 117 -28.42 2.11 8.02
N ASN A 118 -28.64 1.61 9.24
CA ASN A 118 -29.98 1.49 9.81
C ASN A 118 -30.67 2.84 10.01
N LEU A 119 -29.90 3.89 10.34
CA LEU A 119 -30.43 5.23 10.53
C LEU A 119 -30.82 5.89 9.20
N TYR A 120 -29.95 5.82 8.18
CA TYR A 120 -30.16 6.52 6.91
C TYR A 120 -30.94 5.74 5.86
N CYS A 121 -30.81 4.43 5.89
CA CYS A 121 -31.47 3.50 4.99
C CYS A 121 -32.25 2.46 5.80
N PRO A 122 -33.28 2.88 6.57
CA PRO A 122 -34.03 1.98 7.44
C PRO A 122 -34.66 0.85 6.64
N GLY A 123 -34.38 -0.38 7.06
CA GLY A 123 -34.87 -1.59 6.41
C GLY A 123 -34.18 -1.94 5.10
N LEU A 124 -33.04 -1.33 4.75
CA LEU A 124 -32.18 -1.75 3.63
C LEU A 124 -31.46 -3.07 3.94
N ILE A 125 -31.00 -3.22 5.18
CA ILE A 125 -30.37 -4.42 5.72
C ILE A 125 -31.41 -5.55 5.91
N ASP A 126 -32.57 -5.19 6.44
CA ASP A 126 -33.70 -6.11 6.69
C ASP A 126 -34.59 -6.35 5.45
N ALA A 127 -34.24 -5.77 4.29
CA ALA A 127 -35.01 -5.87 3.04
C ALA A 127 -34.94 -7.27 2.44
N THR A 128 -35.56 -8.23 3.10
CA THR A 128 -36.14 -9.36 2.38
C THR A 128 -37.33 -8.83 1.56
N VAL A 129 -37.50 -9.37 0.35
CA VAL A 129 -38.70 -9.16 -0.49
C VAL A 129 -39.98 -9.44 0.32
N GLN A 130 -39.91 -10.34 1.30
CA GLN A 130 -40.97 -10.69 2.26
C GLN A 130 -41.39 -9.52 3.18
N VAL A 131 -40.44 -8.78 3.77
CA VAL A 131 -40.76 -7.65 4.66
C VAL A 131 -41.39 -6.51 3.85
N GLN A 132 -40.87 -6.22 2.67
CA GLN A 132 -41.46 -5.25 1.74
C GLN A 132 -42.85 -5.70 1.26
N ARG A 133 -43.04 -6.99 0.92
CA ARG A 133 -44.35 -7.57 0.56
C ARG A 133 -45.36 -7.48 1.70
N THR A 134 -44.95 -7.76 2.94
CA THR A 134 -45.79 -7.68 4.13
C THR A 134 -46.23 -6.23 4.40
N ARG A 135 -45.33 -5.26 4.21
CA ARG A 135 -45.62 -3.82 4.35
C ARG A 135 -46.61 -3.30 3.30
N TYR A 136 -46.44 -3.66 2.02
CA TYR A 136 -47.25 -3.10 0.92
C TYR A 136 -48.52 -3.90 0.60
N VAL A 137 -48.47 -5.24 0.69
CA VAL A 137 -49.59 -6.11 0.28
C VAL A 137 -50.57 -6.35 1.43
N GLN A 138 -50.11 -6.43 2.68
CA GLN A 138 -50.97 -6.77 3.81
C GLN A 138 -51.54 -5.55 4.57
N GLN A 139 -51.14 -4.32 4.21
CA GLN A 139 -51.60 -3.07 4.86
C GLN A 139 -51.61 -3.15 6.41
N ASN A 140 -50.61 -3.81 6.99
CA ASN A 140 -50.57 -4.01 8.43
C ASN A 140 -50.15 -2.70 9.13
N VAL A 141 -51.13 -2.06 9.78
CA VAL A 141 -50.99 -0.70 10.34
C VAL A 141 -50.00 -0.63 11.51
N ASP A 142 -49.81 -1.76 12.22
CA ASP A 142 -48.88 -1.87 13.34
C ASP A 142 -47.41 -2.07 12.90
N LEU A 143 -47.18 -2.37 11.61
CA LEU A 143 -45.85 -2.47 10.97
C LEU A 143 -45.50 -1.24 10.12
N LEU A 144 -46.39 -0.22 10.07
CA LEU A 144 -46.09 1.08 9.48
C LEU A 144 -45.13 1.82 10.41
N LEU A 145 -43.84 1.65 10.16
CA LEU A 145 -42.83 2.45 10.83
C LEU A 145 -43.03 3.92 10.43
N GLN A 146 -43.19 4.80 11.42
CA GLN A 146 -42.96 6.24 11.23
C GLN A 146 -41.45 6.43 11.01
N TYR A 147 -41.00 6.25 9.78
CA TYR A 147 -39.64 6.61 9.38
C TYR A 147 -39.66 7.78 8.42
N ASP A 148 -38.65 8.63 8.55
CA ASP A 148 -38.28 9.56 7.49
C ASP A 148 -37.98 8.76 6.22
N ALA A 149 -38.33 9.32 5.06
CA ALA A 149 -38.07 8.68 3.79
C ALA A 149 -36.56 8.37 3.66
N PRO A 150 -36.18 7.18 3.15
CA PRO A 150 -34.77 6.81 3.01
C PRO A 150 -34.05 7.84 2.14
N LYS A 151 -32.78 8.06 2.45
CA LYS A 151 -31.97 9.06 1.74
C LYS A 151 -31.83 8.69 0.25
N PRO A 152 -31.63 9.66 -0.66
CA PRO A 152 -31.60 9.40 -2.11
C PRO A 152 -30.54 8.39 -2.57
N TYR A 153 -29.47 8.23 -1.79
CA TYR A 153 -28.39 7.29 -2.07
C TYR A 153 -28.63 5.86 -1.57
N CYS A 154 -29.75 5.59 -0.89
CA CYS A 154 -30.19 4.25 -0.51
C CYS A 154 -30.80 3.55 -1.74
N THR A 155 -29.96 3.19 -2.72
CA THR A 155 -30.37 2.57 -3.98
C THR A 155 -30.54 1.06 -3.85
N GLU A 156 -31.26 0.45 -4.80
CA GLU A 156 -31.37 -1.01 -4.93
C GLU A 156 -30.00 -1.69 -5.03
N SER A 157 -29.05 -1.09 -5.75
CA SER A 157 -27.68 -1.60 -5.88
C SER A 157 -26.86 -1.56 -4.59
N LEU A 158 -27.17 -0.64 -3.67
CA LEU A 158 -26.58 -0.62 -2.33
C LEU A 158 -27.24 -1.70 -1.46
N GLY A 159 -28.57 -1.85 -1.60
CA GLY A 159 -29.35 -2.91 -0.97
C GLY A 159 -28.85 -4.30 -1.34
N GLU A 160 -28.63 -4.59 -2.62
CA GLU A 160 -28.10 -5.89 -3.10
C GLU A 160 -26.77 -6.27 -2.43
N LYS A 161 -25.93 -5.27 -2.11
CA LYS A 161 -24.62 -5.50 -1.49
C LYS A 161 -24.66 -5.63 0.03
N LEU A 162 -25.70 -5.13 0.68
CA LEU A 162 -25.83 -5.06 2.14
C LEU A 162 -26.94 -5.94 2.71
N ALA A 163 -27.93 -6.31 1.89
CA ALA A 163 -29.06 -7.11 2.32
C ALA A 163 -28.65 -8.57 2.48
N VAL A 164 -29.11 -9.18 3.58
CA VAL A 164 -28.98 -10.63 3.79
C VAL A 164 -30.36 -11.24 3.64
N ASP A 165 -30.71 -11.64 2.41
CA ASP A 165 -31.98 -12.30 2.13
C ASP A 165 -31.87 -13.81 2.40
N SER A 166 -32.27 -14.22 3.60
CA SER A 166 -32.18 -15.61 4.06
C SER A 166 -32.99 -16.58 3.20
N GLU A 167 -34.13 -16.15 2.65
CA GLU A 167 -34.96 -16.99 1.79
C GLU A 167 -34.28 -17.19 0.44
N THR A 168 -33.83 -16.10 -0.19
CA THR A 168 -33.09 -16.18 -1.47
C THR A 168 -31.81 -16.99 -1.31
N LEU A 169 -31.07 -16.84 -0.21
CA LEU A 169 -29.87 -17.64 0.08
C LEU A 169 -30.21 -19.12 0.28
N ALA A 170 -31.30 -19.44 0.97
CA ALA A 170 -31.76 -20.82 1.13
C ALA A 170 -32.17 -21.43 -0.22
N ASP A 171 -32.95 -20.72 -1.01
CA ASP A 171 -33.46 -21.21 -2.30
C ASP A 171 -32.33 -21.39 -3.32
N THR A 172 -31.41 -20.43 -3.44
CA THR A 172 -30.24 -20.57 -4.31
C THR A 172 -29.33 -21.72 -3.88
N THR A 173 -29.22 -22.00 -2.58
CA THR A 173 -28.46 -23.14 -2.06
C THR A 173 -29.16 -24.48 -2.37
N ARG A 174 -30.48 -24.54 -2.28
CA ARG A 174 -31.28 -25.72 -2.69
C ARG A 174 -31.17 -25.97 -4.19
N GLU A 175 -31.38 -24.93 -4.99
CA GLU A 175 -31.27 -25.00 -6.45
C GLU A 175 -29.88 -25.47 -6.89
N ALA A 176 -28.82 -25.01 -6.24
CA ALA A 176 -27.46 -25.47 -6.51
C ALA A 176 -27.29 -26.98 -6.21
N ASN A 177 -27.88 -27.50 -5.13
CA ASN A 177 -27.85 -28.93 -4.83
C ASN A 177 -28.66 -29.75 -5.85
N ASP A 178 -29.84 -29.26 -6.24
CA ASP A 178 -30.69 -29.89 -7.24
C ASP A 178 -30.01 -29.96 -8.62
N LEU A 179 -29.25 -28.92 -8.99
CA LEU A 179 -28.44 -28.91 -10.20
C LEU A 179 -27.32 -29.95 -10.18
N LEU A 180 -26.67 -30.16 -9.03
CA LEU A 180 -25.67 -31.21 -8.86
C LEU A 180 -26.28 -32.60 -9.01
N ILE A 181 -27.47 -32.82 -8.44
CA ILE A 181 -28.22 -34.07 -8.61
C ILE A 181 -28.53 -34.30 -10.09
N ALA A 182 -29.06 -33.30 -10.78
CA ALA A 182 -29.41 -33.40 -12.20
C ALA A 182 -28.18 -33.65 -13.11
N ASP A 183 -27.01 -33.11 -12.78
CA ASP A 183 -25.77 -33.33 -13.52
C ASP A 183 -25.18 -34.72 -13.26
N ALA A 184 -25.22 -35.19 -12.01
CA ALA A 184 -24.82 -36.56 -11.63
C ALA A 184 -25.69 -37.61 -12.34
N GLU A 185 -27.00 -37.40 -12.40
CA GLU A 185 -27.93 -38.28 -13.13
C GLU A 185 -27.64 -38.31 -14.63
N ARG A 186 -27.31 -37.15 -15.24
CA ARG A 186 -27.01 -37.06 -16.67
C ARG A 186 -25.67 -37.69 -17.03
N SER A 187 -24.67 -37.53 -16.18
CA SER A 187 -23.32 -38.05 -16.40
C SER A 187 -23.17 -39.52 -15.98
N GLY A 188 -24.06 -40.03 -15.12
CA GLY A 188 -23.98 -41.37 -14.54
C GLY A 188 -22.80 -41.52 -13.58
N ILE A 189 -22.30 -40.42 -13.02
CA ILE A 189 -21.17 -40.37 -12.10
C ILE A 189 -21.68 -39.88 -10.74
N GLU A 190 -21.29 -40.56 -9.65
CA GLU A 190 -21.57 -40.10 -8.29
C GLU A 190 -20.76 -38.83 -7.98
N ASP A 191 -21.45 -37.76 -7.57
CA ASP A 191 -20.83 -36.50 -7.14
C ASP A 191 -20.86 -36.38 -5.62
N SER A 192 -19.69 -36.38 -5.00
CA SER A 192 -19.50 -36.23 -3.55
C SER A 192 -19.97 -34.89 -2.98
N ARG A 193 -20.29 -33.91 -3.83
CA ARG A 193 -20.77 -32.58 -3.42
C ARG A 193 -22.28 -32.52 -3.18
N ILE A 194 -23.02 -33.53 -3.62
CA ILE A 194 -24.46 -33.63 -3.37
C ILE A 194 -24.67 -33.80 -1.86
N LEU A 195 -25.51 -32.94 -1.30
CA LEU A 195 -25.87 -32.96 0.12
C LEU A 195 -27.19 -33.69 0.32
N ASP A 196 -27.29 -34.47 1.39
CA ASP A 196 -28.56 -34.99 1.89
C ASP A 196 -29.36 -33.88 2.59
N ASP A 197 -30.62 -34.15 2.93
CA ASP A 197 -31.53 -33.13 3.46
C ASP A 197 -31.00 -32.47 4.75
N GLU A 198 -30.32 -33.24 5.61
CA GLU A 198 -29.75 -32.74 6.87
C GLU A 198 -28.51 -31.87 6.62
N ALA A 199 -27.57 -32.34 5.78
CA ALA A 199 -26.39 -31.55 5.42
C ALA A 199 -26.73 -30.32 4.59
N LEU A 200 -27.77 -30.39 3.74
CA LEU A 200 -28.27 -29.26 2.97
C LEU A 200 -28.83 -28.18 3.89
N GLN A 201 -29.62 -28.58 4.89
CA GLN A 201 -30.17 -27.64 5.88
C GLN A 201 -29.06 -26.99 6.71
N SER A 202 -28.08 -27.77 7.17
CA SER A 202 -26.89 -27.24 7.87
C SER A 202 -26.08 -26.27 6.99
N ARG A 203 -25.97 -26.56 5.68
CA ARG A 203 -25.29 -25.69 4.73
C ARG A 203 -26.02 -24.37 4.54
N ILE A 204 -27.34 -24.39 4.44
CA ILE A 204 -28.18 -23.18 4.33
C ILE A 204 -27.97 -22.29 5.57
N GLU A 205 -28.04 -22.88 6.76
CA GLU A 205 -27.82 -22.15 8.02
C GLU A 205 -26.43 -21.51 8.07
N THR A 206 -25.40 -22.25 7.66
CA THR A 206 -24.02 -21.75 7.59
C THR A 206 -23.90 -20.56 6.62
N VAL A 207 -24.50 -20.66 5.44
CA VAL A 207 -24.45 -19.60 4.42
C VAL A 207 -25.16 -18.33 4.89
N ILE A 208 -26.32 -18.47 5.52
CA ILE A 208 -27.07 -17.33 6.07
C ILE A 208 -26.28 -16.67 7.19
N ASP A 209 -25.80 -17.46 8.14
CA ASP A 209 -25.04 -16.97 9.29
C ASP A 209 -23.72 -16.29 8.86
N ASP A 210 -23.01 -16.85 7.87
CA ASP A 210 -21.81 -16.23 7.28
C ASP A 210 -22.12 -14.86 6.65
N GLN A 211 -23.25 -14.69 5.98
CA GLN A 211 -23.64 -13.41 5.38
C GLN A 211 -24.06 -12.39 6.45
N GLN A 212 -24.80 -12.82 7.48
CA GLN A 212 -25.16 -11.97 8.61
C GLN A 212 -23.91 -11.48 9.36
N ARG A 213 -22.94 -12.36 9.59
CA ARG A 213 -21.66 -12.01 10.24
C ARG A 213 -20.86 -11.00 9.43
N LYS A 214 -20.75 -11.18 8.11
CA LYS A 214 -20.08 -10.20 7.22
C LYS A 214 -20.70 -8.82 7.34
N LEU A 215 -22.03 -8.75 7.40
CA LEU A 215 -22.74 -7.49 7.53
C LEU A 215 -22.49 -6.85 8.90
N GLN A 216 -22.54 -7.63 9.98
CA GLN A 216 -22.26 -7.13 11.33
C GLN A 216 -20.84 -6.58 11.48
N GLN A 217 -19.89 -7.14 10.72
CA GLN A 217 -18.47 -6.73 10.69
C GLN A 217 -18.16 -5.70 9.60
N LEU A 218 -19.18 -5.05 9.03
CA LEU A 218 -18.98 -3.98 8.06
C LEU A 218 -18.18 -2.83 8.70
N THR A 219 -17.00 -2.57 8.15
CA THR A 219 -16.14 -1.46 8.58
C THR A 219 -16.59 -0.15 7.94
N LEU A 220 -16.26 1.00 8.55
CA LEU A 220 -16.58 2.30 7.95
C LEU A 220 -15.88 2.49 6.60
N SER A 221 -14.65 2.01 6.49
CA SER A 221 -13.91 2.00 5.22
C SER A 221 -14.58 1.14 4.16
N GLY A 222 -15.20 0.02 4.54
CA GLY A 222 -16.05 -0.81 3.68
C GLY A 222 -17.32 -0.09 3.25
N LEU A 223 -18.03 0.57 4.18
CA LEU A 223 -19.21 1.38 3.89
C LEU A 223 -18.88 2.55 2.95
N ALA A 224 -17.77 3.24 3.18
CA ALA A 224 -17.28 4.33 2.32
C ALA A 224 -17.00 3.86 0.89
N ALA A 225 -16.51 2.63 0.73
CA ALA A 225 -16.27 2.04 -0.58
C ALA A 225 -17.57 1.69 -1.33
N LEU A 226 -18.64 1.36 -0.60
CA LEU A 226 -19.97 1.15 -1.17
C LEU A 226 -20.60 2.48 -1.58
N ASN A 227 -20.58 3.46 -0.67
CA ASN A 227 -21.07 4.80 -0.95
C ASN A 227 -20.42 5.85 -0.03
N ALA A 228 -19.62 6.74 -0.63
CA ALA A 228 -18.94 7.81 0.09
C ALA A 228 -19.88 8.86 0.68
N THR A 229 -21.04 9.12 0.07
CA THR A 229 -21.97 10.17 0.55
C THR A 229 -22.59 9.84 1.90
N ILE A 230 -22.67 8.56 2.25
CA ILE A 230 -23.17 8.10 3.56
C ILE A 230 -22.24 8.58 4.68
N ILE A 231 -20.92 8.52 4.44
CA ILE A 231 -19.92 8.97 5.42
C ILE A 231 -19.92 10.49 5.54
N GLU A 232 -20.09 11.21 4.43
CA GLU A 232 -20.19 12.68 4.43
C GLU A 232 -21.42 13.16 5.23
N ASP A 233 -22.59 12.55 5.00
CA ASP A 233 -23.80 12.86 5.77
C ASP A 233 -23.64 12.49 7.26
N ALA A 234 -23.05 11.31 7.55
CA ALA A 234 -22.77 10.88 8.92
C ALA A 234 -21.85 11.87 9.67
N GLN A 235 -20.90 12.49 8.95
CA GLN A 235 -20.07 13.55 9.52
C GLN A 235 -20.88 14.84 9.78
N ASN A 236 -21.72 15.24 8.83
CA ASN A 236 -22.56 16.43 8.96
C ASN A 236 -23.55 16.32 10.13
N ASP A 237 -24.09 15.12 10.38
CA ASP A 237 -25.03 14.83 11.46
C ASP A 237 -24.32 14.53 12.81
N ASN A 238 -23.00 14.67 12.88
CA ASN A 238 -22.17 14.39 14.07
C ASN A 238 -22.22 12.93 14.57
N LEU A 239 -22.58 11.99 13.70
CA LEU A 239 -22.45 10.55 13.97
C LEU A 239 -20.99 10.09 13.82
N LEU A 240 -20.25 10.77 12.95
CA LEU A 240 -18.82 10.55 12.75
C LEU A 240 -18.06 11.85 12.96
N ALA A 241 -17.15 11.87 13.92
CA ALA A 241 -16.26 13.00 14.15
C ALA A 241 -14.81 12.50 14.14
N PHE A 242 -14.03 12.90 13.15
CA PHE A 242 -12.65 12.41 12.98
C PHE A 242 -11.58 13.42 13.42
N ASN A 243 -11.93 14.65 13.81
CA ASN A 243 -11.02 15.65 14.39
C ASN A 243 -9.64 15.76 13.71
N GLY A 244 -9.64 15.93 12.38
CA GLY A 244 -8.43 16.08 11.56
C GLY A 244 -7.75 14.76 11.17
N TRP A 245 -8.30 13.61 11.59
CA TRP A 245 -7.98 12.30 11.04
C TRP A 245 -8.81 12.04 9.79
N ASN A 246 -8.24 11.24 8.88
CA ASN A 246 -8.91 10.77 7.68
C ASN A 246 -9.03 9.27 7.73
N LEU A 247 -10.28 8.78 7.61
CA LEU A 247 -10.56 7.38 7.35
C LEU A 247 -9.86 6.95 6.05
N GLN A 248 -9.08 5.88 6.12
CA GLN A 248 -8.43 5.31 4.94
C GLN A 248 -9.37 4.35 4.21
N SER A 249 -9.25 4.34 2.89
CA SER A 249 -9.90 3.28 2.09
C SER A 249 -9.22 1.95 2.37
N THR A 250 -9.94 0.85 2.14
CA THR A 250 -9.41 -0.51 2.23
C THR A 250 -8.11 -0.69 1.42
N SER A 251 -8.04 -0.09 0.23
CA SER A 251 -6.84 -0.08 -0.62
C SER A 251 -5.69 0.77 -0.08
N GLY A 252 -5.99 1.93 0.52
CA GLY A 252 -4.97 2.84 1.06
C GLY A 252 -4.37 2.35 2.37
N ALA A 253 -5.15 1.60 3.15
CA ALA A 253 -4.73 1.03 4.43
C ALA A 253 -3.92 -0.27 4.30
N GLY A 254 -3.92 -0.95 3.15
CA GLY A 254 -3.38 -2.31 3.01
C GLY A 254 -1.93 -2.50 3.50
N GLU A 255 -1.03 -1.55 3.22
CA GLU A 255 0.36 -1.60 3.69
C GLU A 255 0.46 -1.43 5.22
N ALA A 256 -0.34 -0.52 5.79
CA ALA A 256 -0.39 -0.29 7.23
C ALA A 256 -0.99 -1.51 7.95
N ILE A 257 -2.07 -2.09 7.41
CA ILE A 257 -2.71 -3.28 7.96
C ILE A 257 -1.73 -4.47 8.00
N ALA A 258 -1.01 -4.73 6.92
CA ALA A 258 -0.02 -5.81 6.89
C ALA A 258 1.13 -5.58 7.88
N SER A 259 1.56 -4.33 8.06
CA SER A 259 2.60 -3.98 9.03
C SER A 259 2.10 -4.15 10.46
N ALA A 260 0.85 -3.76 10.74
CA ALA A 260 0.22 -3.95 12.05
C ALA A 260 -0.02 -5.43 12.35
N ASP A 261 -0.51 -6.22 11.40
CA ASP A 261 -0.72 -7.67 11.52
C ASP A 261 0.60 -8.37 11.91
N ALA A 262 1.68 -8.11 11.17
CA ALA A 262 2.99 -8.65 11.49
C ALA A 262 3.49 -8.22 12.88
N PHE A 263 3.21 -6.98 13.29
CA PHE A 263 3.61 -6.46 14.60
C PHE A 263 2.80 -7.10 15.74
N LEU A 264 1.48 -7.21 15.61
CA LEU A 264 0.60 -7.84 16.60
C LEU A 264 0.97 -9.30 16.87
N LEU A 265 1.47 -10.02 15.87
CA LEU A 265 1.88 -11.42 16.02
C LEU A 265 3.28 -11.58 16.61
N SER A 266 4.15 -10.59 16.44
CA SER A 266 5.57 -10.67 16.80
C SER A 266 5.96 -9.99 18.11
N ASP A 267 5.19 -8.98 18.56
CA ASP A 267 5.49 -8.24 19.79
C ASP A 267 4.96 -8.97 21.04
N PRO A 268 5.81 -9.31 22.04
CA PRO A 268 5.37 -9.89 23.31
C PRO A 268 4.39 -9.01 24.09
N ALA A 269 4.35 -7.71 23.81
CA ALA A 269 3.40 -6.80 24.43
C ALA A 269 1.99 -6.90 23.84
N SER A 270 1.81 -7.59 22.70
CA SER A 270 0.51 -7.79 22.04
C SER A 270 -0.24 -8.99 22.63
N PRO A 271 -1.58 -8.93 22.72
CA PRO A 271 -2.38 -10.09 23.17
C PRO A 271 -2.40 -11.23 22.14
N PHE A 272 -1.96 -10.97 20.91
CA PHE A 272 -1.90 -11.93 19.80
C PHE A 272 -0.49 -12.51 19.58
N TYR A 273 0.42 -12.31 20.54
CA TYR A 273 1.79 -12.79 20.43
C TYR A 273 1.84 -14.30 20.16
N ASN A 274 2.59 -14.69 19.12
CA ASN A 274 2.73 -16.08 18.69
C ASN A 274 1.39 -16.76 18.29
N GLY A 275 0.38 -15.96 17.99
CA GLY A 275 -0.91 -16.38 17.44
C GLY A 275 -0.90 -16.47 15.92
N THR A 276 -2.09 -16.39 15.32
CA THR A 276 -2.27 -16.35 13.86
C THR A 276 -3.09 -15.12 13.44
N SER A 277 -3.00 -14.72 12.17
CA SER A 277 -3.83 -13.63 11.62
C SER A 277 -5.34 -13.92 11.67
N GLY A 278 -5.76 -15.12 12.07
CA GLY A 278 -7.17 -15.47 12.31
C GLY A 278 -7.69 -15.02 13.67
N ASP A 279 -6.80 -14.72 14.63
CA ASP A 279 -7.10 -14.44 16.04
C ASP A 279 -7.62 -13.00 16.27
N PHE A 280 -7.55 -12.17 15.23
CA PHE A 280 -8.11 -10.82 15.23
C PHE A 280 -8.67 -10.42 13.86
N PHE A 281 -9.57 -9.46 13.89
CA PHE A 281 -10.18 -8.84 12.72
C PHE A 281 -9.85 -7.35 12.71
N ILE A 282 -9.42 -6.85 11.56
CA ILE A 282 -9.06 -5.44 11.40
C ILE A 282 -10.32 -4.64 11.10
N LEU A 283 -10.60 -3.65 11.95
CA LEU A 283 -11.75 -2.76 11.83
C LEU A 283 -11.43 -1.60 10.87
N ASP A 284 -11.24 -0.40 11.40
CA ASP A 284 -10.97 0.80 10.61
C ASP A 284 -9.55 1.30 10.81
N THR A 285 -9.05 1.96 9.76
CA THR A 285 -7.72 2.56 9.74
C THR A 285 -7.85 4.06 9.57
N PHE A 286 -7.26 4.82 10.49
CA PHE A 286 -7.28 6.28 10.49
C PHE A 286 -5.88 6.81 10.24
N GLN A 287 -5.76 7.88 9.46
CA GLN A 287 -4.47 8.50 9.17
C GLN A 287 -4.52 10.02 9.40
N LYS A 288 -3.47 10.57 10.00
CA LYS A 288 -3.28 12.00 10.22
C LYS A 288 -1.91 12.43 9.72
N GLY A 289 -1.88 13.61 9.10
CA GLY A 289 -0.68 14.12 8.45
C GLY A 289 -0.48 13.58 7.04
N GLY A 290 0.79 13.54 6.61
CA GLY A 290 1.14 13.22 5.22
C GLY A 290 0.89 14.38 4.24
N LYS A 291 1.27 14.17 2.96
CA LYS A 291 1.08 15.17 1.91
C LYS A 291 -0.43 15.27 1.58
N PRO A 292 -1.01 16.48 1.44
CA PRO A 292 -2.43 16.63 1.16
C PRO A 292 -2.79 15.91 -0.13
N LYS A 293 -3.95 15.22 -0.14
CA LYS A 293 -4.48 14.58 -1.36
C LYS A 293 -4.73 15.67 -2.40
N ARG A 294 -4.30 15.38 -3.63
CA ARG A 294 -4.28 16.30 -4.77
C ARG A 294 -5.69 16.81 -5.09
N SER A 295 -5.87 18.13 -5.19
CA SER A 295 -7.18 18.76 -5.46
C SER A 295 -7.48 19.05 -6.94
N SER A 296 -6.52 18.88 -7.86
CA SER A 296 -6.69 19.24 -9.29
C SER A 296 -5.87 18.33 -10.21
N ASP A 297 -6.47 17.90 -11.32
CA ASP A 297 -5.93 16.86 -12.23
C ASP A 297 -5.12 17.42 -13.43
N GLY A 298 -4.73 18.70 -13.38
CA GLY A 298 -3.97 19.34 -14.46
C GLY A 298 -2.57 18.73 -14.70
N VAL A 299 -2.21 18.50 -15.96
CA VAL A 299 -0.92 17.89 -16.38
C VAL A 299 0.29 18.74 -15.98
N VAL A 300 0.18 20.07 -16.09
CA VAL A 300 1.26 21.01 -15.73
C VAL A 300 1.46 21.06 -14.21
N ASP A 301 0.37 21.05 -13.44
CA ASP A 301 0.42 20.96 -11.98
C ASP A 301 0.97 19.61 -11.50
N ARG A 302 0.83 18.53 -12.29
CA ARG A 302 1.39 17.21 -11.94
C ARG A 302 2.90 17.28 -11.85
N VAL A 303 3.53 17.81 -12.89
CA VAL A 303 4.98 17.92 -12.98
C VAL A 303 5.50 18.93 -11.95
N TRP A 304 4.83 20.08 -11.81
CA TRP A 304 5.26 21.10 -10.85
C TRP A 304 5.11 20.67 -9.39
N ASN A 305 4.02 19.98 -9.05
CA ASN A 305 3.81 19.48 -7.69
C ASN A 305 4.80 18.36 -7.35
N GLU A 306 5.12 17.49 -8.30
CA GLU A 306 6.12 16.43 -8.11
C GLU A 306 7.53 17.01 -7.91
N ILE A 307 7.92 18.03 -8.69
CA ILE A 307 9.21 18.73 -8.53
C ILE A 307 9.25 19.52 -7.21
N ARG A 308 8.22 20.32 -6.90
CA ARG A 308 8.20 21.13 -5.66
C ARG A 308 8.22 20.25 -4.41
N ASN A 309 7.43 19.17 -4.39
CA ASN A 309 7.40 18.22 -3.28
C ASN A 309 8.67 17.39 -3.15
N THR A 310 9.55 17.41 -4.17
CA THR A 310 10.88 16.78 -4.13
C THR A 310 11.92 17.69 -3.46
N VAL A 311 11.68 19.00 -3.39
CA VAL A 311 12.61 20.00 -2.82
C VAL A 311 12.21 20.42 -1.39
N VAL A 312 11.09 19.92 -0.86
CA VAL A 312 10.70 20.16 0.54
C VAL A 312 11.53 19.27 1.46
N PHE A 313 12.44 19.87 2.22
CA PHE A 313 13.36 19.17 3.15
C PHE A 313 12.66 18.59 4.38
N TRP A 314 11.49 19.12 4.77
CA TRP A 314 10.76 18.71 5.97
C TRP A 314 9.36 18.21 5.61
N HIS A 315 9.11 16.93 5.85
CA HIS A 315 7.82 16.31 5.65
C HIS A 315 7.03 16.33 6.96
N PRO A 316 5.73 16.65 6.96
CA PRO A 316 4.92 16.47 8.16
C PRO A 316 4.91 14.98 8.53
N THR A 317 4.99 14.68 9.82
CA THR A 317 4.85 13.31 10.32
C THR A 317 3.52 12.74 9.82
N ASN A 318 3.56 11.49 9.37
CA ASN A 318 2.39 10.80 8.88
C ASN A 318 2.15 9.63 9.82
N THR A 319 1.05 9.71 10.57
CA THR A 319 0.69 8.73 11.59
C THR A 319 -0.54 7.99 11.13
N VAL A 320 -0.54 6.68 11.33
CA VAL A 320 -1.67 5.81 11.04
C VAL A 320 -2.00 4.99 12.28
N VAL A 321 -3.29 4.81 12.52
CA VAL A 321 -3.82 3.96 13.58
C VAL A 321 -4.62 2.85 12.91
N VAL A 322 -4.24 1.62 13.20
CA VAL A 322 -4.97 0.42 12.75
C VAL A 322 -5.61 -0.20 13.98
N THR A 323 -6.94 -0.28 13.99
CA THR A 323 -7.67 -0.92 15.09
C THR A 323 -8.01 -2.36 14.73
N ALA A 324 -7.66 -3.27 15.62
CA ALA A 324 -7.95 -4.69 15.57
C ALA A 324 -8.89 -5.07 16.72
N ALA A 325 -9.85 -5.94 16.44
CA ALA A 325 -10.69 -6.56 17.44
C ALA A 325 -10.37 -8.06 17.51
N PRO A 326 -10.21 -8.65 18.70
CA PRO A 326 -9.99 -10.09 18.84
C PRO A 326 -11.18 -10.87 18.29
N THR A 327 -10.91 -12.03 17.70
CA THR A 327 -11.94 -12.93 17.16
C THR A 327 -12.14 -14.13 18.10
N LEU A 328 -13.27 -14.80 17.94
CA LEU A 328 -13.54 -16.08 18.58
C LEU A 328 -12.89 -17.19 17.74
N ASP A 329 -12.08 -18.03 18.41
CA ASP A 329 -11.49 -19.21 17.79
C ASP A 329 -12.58 -20.17 17.32
N LYS A 330 -12.49 -20.58 16.05
CA LYS A 330 -13.35 -21.60 15.46
C LYS A 330 -12.47 -22.68 14.84
N GLU A 331 -12.70 -23.93 15.23
CA GLU A 331 -11.97 -25.05 14.65
C GLU A 331 -12.33 -25.18 13.16
N ALA A 332 -11.32 -25.14 12.30
CA ALA A 332 -11.50 -25.38 10.88
C ALA A 332 -11.75 -26.88 10.65
N VAL A 333 -12.92 -27.22 10.13
CA VAL A 333 -13.22 -28.60 9.73
C VAL A 333 -12.45 -28.91 8.44
N ALA A 334 -11.62 -29.95 8.47
CA ALA A 334 -10.82 -30.35 7.33
C ALA A 334 -11.69 -30.66 6.10
N GLY A 335 -11.39 -30.02 4.97
CA GLY A 335 -12.13 -30.17 3.72
C GLY A 335 -13.29 -29.19 3.52
N GLN A 336 -13.61 -28.36 4.51
CA GLN A 336 -14.57 -27.26 4.37
C GLN A 336 -13.85 -25.91 4.22
N ALA A 337 -14.56 -24.91 3.69
CA ALA A 337 -14.08 -23.54 3.71
C ALA A 337 -13.93 -23.09 5.17
N PRO A 338 -12.83 -22.42 5.55
CA PRO A 338 -12.68 -21.88 6.90
C PRO A 338 -13.89 -21.01 7.26
N PRO A 339 -14.46 -21.17 8.46
CA PRO A 339 -15.58 -20.32 8.88
C PRO A 339 -15.11 -18.86 8.95
N PHE A 340 -16.02 -17.93 8.62
CA PHE A 340 -15.69 -16.51 8.77
C PHE A 340 -15.37 -16.20 10.25
N PRO A 341 -14.29 -15.44 10.53
CA PRO A 341 -13.94 -15.07 11.89
C PRO A 341 -15.07 -14.25 12.51
N GLU A 342 -15.33 -14.45 13.80
CA GLU A 342 -16.36 -13.72 14.52
C GLU A 342 -15.73 -12.79 15.55
N ILE A 343 -16.00 -11.49 15.48
CA ILE A 343 -15.47 -10.52 16.43
C ILE A 343 -16.03 -10.79 17.82
N ASN A 344 -15.16 -10.85 18.82
CA ASN A 344 -15.55 -10.95 20.22
C ASN A 344 -15.92 -9.55 20.76
N SER A 345 -17.22 -9.24 20.80
CA SER A 345 -17.74 -7.95 21.28
C SER A 345 -17.49 -7.66 22.76
N ASN A 346 -17.16 -8.67 23.57
CA ASN A 346 -16.88 -8.50 25.00
C ASN A 346 -15.41 -8.18 25.29
N ALA A 347 -14.53 -8.38 24.30
CA ALA A 347 -13.10 -8.17 24.46
C ALA A 347 -12.71 -6.76 23.98
N GLN A 348 -11.66 -6.21 24.60
CA GLN A 348 -11.18 -4.87 24.33
C GLN A 348 -10.49 -4.82 22.96
N THR A 349 -10.81 -3.79 22.16
CA THR A 349 -10.13 -3.54 20.89
C THR A 349 -8.68 -3.11 21.14
N VAL A 350 -7.80 -3.47 20.22
CA VAL A 350 -6.38 -3.15 20.26
C VAL A 350 -6.06 -2.24 19.09
N SER A 351 -5.49 -1.07 19.35
CA SER A 351 -5.10 -0.12 18.30
C SER A 351 -3.58 -0.05 18.21
N VAL A 352 -3.05 -0.30 17.01
CA VAL A 352 -1.63 -0.16 16.72
C VAL A 352 -1.40 1.20 16.08
N VAL A 353 -0.56 2.01 16.71
CA VAL A 353 -0.13 3.28 16.15
C VAL A 353 1.19 3.09 15.46
N MET A 354 1.24 3.51 14.20
CA MET A 354 2.45 3.48 13.39
C MET A 354 2.76 4.88 12.85
N GLU A 355 4.04 5.19 12.78
CA GLU A 355 4.54 6.36 12.08
C GLU A 355 5.17 5.94 10.75
N ARG A 356 4.99 6.78 9.72
CA ARG A 356 5.62 6.54 8.43
C ARG A 356 7.09 6.94 8.51
N ASN A 357 7.99 5.96 8.55
CA ASN A 357 9.37 6.23 8.25
C ASN A 357 9.49 6.48 6.73
N LEU A 358 9.91 7.67 6.33
CA LEU A 358 10.07 8.04 4.92
C LEU A 358 11.35 7.45 4.28
N GLY A 359 12.23 6.89 5.10
CA GLY A 359 13.49 6.30 4.69
C GLY A 359 14.45 7.33 4.08
N SER A 360 15.49 6.82 3.43
CA SER A 360 16.53 7.61 2.77
C SER A 360 16.53 7.41 1.25
N LEU A 361 15.39 7.00 0.67
CA LEU A 361 15.24 6.54 -0.72
C LEU A 361 16.07 7.32 -1.75
N ARG A 362 16.06 8.66 -1.68
CA ARG A 362 16.73 9.55 -2.66
C ARG A 362 18.08 10.12 -2.21
N LEU A 363 18.46 9.91 -0.95
CA LEU A 363 19.66 10.51 -0.36
C LEU A 363 20.94 10.03 -1.06
N PRO A 364 21.15 8.73 -1.31
CA PRO A 364 22.37 8.27 -1.98
C PRO A 364 22.49 8.82 -3.41
N ALA A 365 21.40 8.82 -4.17
CA ALA A 365 21.35 9.41 -5.51
C ALA A 365 21.67 10.92 -5.48
N ALA A 366 21.15 11.68 -4.51
CA ALA A 366 21.46 13.10 -4.37
C ALA A 366 22.94 13.35 -4.07
N ILE A 367 23.55 12.58 -3.16
CA ILE A 367 24.98 12.71 -2.82
C ILE A 367 25.86 12.42 -4.03
N THR A 368 25.58 11.33 -4.76
CA THR A 368 26.34 10.97 -5.97
C THR A 368 26.21 12.02 -7.08
N THR A 369 25.03 12.63 -7.23
CA THR A 369 24.77 13.70 -8.19
C THR A 369 25.57 14.95 -7.85
N ILE A 370 25.53 15.39 -6.59
CA ILE A 370 26.26 16.57 -6.13
C ILE A 370 27.77 16.35 -6.25
N GLY A 371 28.27 15.18 -5.83
CA GLY A 371 29.68 14.81 -5.98
C GLY A 371 30.14 14.82 -7.44
N SER A 372 29.33 14.24 -8.34
CA SER A 372 29.62 14.21 -9.78
C SER A 372 29.55 15.60 -10.41
N ALA A 373 28.61 16.45 -9.97
CA ALA A 373 28.50 17.83 -10.44
C ALA A 373 29.76 18.64 -10.10
N LEU A 374 30.24 18.54 -8.85
CA LEU A 374 31.45 19.23 -8.41
C LEU A 374 32.68 18.75 -9.17
N ALA A 375 32.82 17.43 -9.37
CA ALA A 375 33.92 16.85 -10.14
C ALA A 375 33.87 17.28 -11.62
N PHE A 376 32.68 17.26 -12.23
CA PHE A 376 32.48 17.68 -13.62
C PHE A 376 32.83 19.17 -13.83
N ILE A 377 32.32 20.04 -12.97
CA ILE A 377 32.59 21.48 -13.02
C ILE A 377 34.08 21.76 -12.80
N GLY A 378 34.71 21.07 -11.84
CA GLY A 378 36.15 21.19 -11.58
C GLY A 378 37.00 20.80 -12.79
N LEU A 379 36.67 19.70 -13.47
CA LEU A 379 37.39 19.24 -14.66
C LEU A 379 37.17 20.17 -15.86
N CYS A 380 35.94 20.63 -16.08
CA CYS A 380 35.63 21.63 -17.10
C CYS A 380 36.39 22.94 -16.85
N TYR A 381 36.51 23.35 -15.59
CA TYR A 381 37.30 24.52 -15.20
C TYR A 381 38.80 24.34 -15.51
N MET A 382 39.38 23.18 -15.18
CA MET A 382 40.78 22.88 -15.51
C MET A 382 41.03 22.86 -17.03
N LEU A 383 40.11 22.29 -17.81
CA LEU A 383 40.20 22.30 -19.28
C LEU A 383 40.14 23.72 -19.83
N ASN A 384 39.25 24.58 -19.30
CA ASN A 384 39.15 25.98 -19.70
C ASN A 384 40.42 26.78 -19.37
N ILE A 385 41.02 26.59 -18.19
CA ILE A 385 42.30 27.22 -17.85
C ILE A 385 43.39 26.80 -18.85
N ARG A 386 43.48 25.50 -19.12
CA ARG A 386 44.48 24.97 -20.07
C ARG A 386 44.31 25.58 -21.45
N GLU A 387 43.07 25.70 -21.92
CA GLU A 387 42.77 26.25 -23.23
C GLU A 387 43.13 27.75 -23.34
N ARG A 388 42.91 28.51 -22.27
CA ARG A 388 43.34 29.92 -22.19
C ARG A 388 44.86 30.05 -22.23
N GLU A 389 45.56 29.18 -21.51
CA GLU A 389 47.02 29.17 -21.47
C GLU A 389 47.63 28.81 -22.84
N LEU A 390 47.03 27.86 -23.56
CA LEU A 390 47.47 27.51 -24.91
C LEU A 390 47.27 28.68 -25.89
N ARG A 391 46.10 29.33 -25.88
CA ARG A 391 45.85 30.51 -26.71
C ARG A 391 46.85 31.62 -26.47
N ARG A 392 47.11 31.95 -25.20
CA ARG A 392 48.12 32.95 -24.83
C ARG A 392 49.51 32.62 -25.39
N ARG A 393 49.94 31.37 -25.26
CA ARG A 393 51.23 30.93 -25.81
C ARG A 393 51.24 31.06 -27.33
N THR A 394 50.19 30.64 -28.02
CA THR A 394 50.12 30.76 -29.49
C THR A 394 50.22 32.22 -29.93
N GLU A 395 49.52 33.14 -29.26
CA GLU A 395 49.59 34.59 -29.53
C GLU A 395 51.01 35.15 -29.27
N GLU A 396 51.67 34.75 -28.18
CA GLU A 396 53.07 35.10 -27.89
C GLU A 396 54.04 34.55 -28.97
N TRP A 397 53.83 33.31 -29.42
CA TRP A 397 54.63 32.69 -30.48
C TRP A 397 54.46 33.44 -31.80
N GLU A 398 53.22 33.68 -32.24
CA GLU A 398 52.92 34.40 -33.49
C GLU A 398 53.52 35.80 -33.51
N SER A 399 53.37 36.55 -32.40
CA SER A 399 53.95 37.89 -32.26
C SER A 399 55.48 37.89 -32.23
N SER A 400 56.12 36.87 -31.62
CA SER A 400 57.58 36.74 -31.62
C SER A 400 58.18 36.36 -32.97
N THR A 401 57.46 35.60 -33.80
CA THR A 401 57.90 35.23 -35.16
C THR A 401 57.64 36.31 -36.21
N ALA A 402 56.80 37.29 -35.89
CA ALA A 402 56.48 38.43 -36.78
C ALA A 402 57.45 39.62 -36.63
N GLN A 403 58.30 39.61 -35.60
CA GLN A 403 59.44 40.53 -35.42
C GLN A 403 60.72 39.90 -35.99
#